data_AF-A0A969DNJ9-F1
#
_entry.id   AF-A0A969DNJ9-F1
#
_cell.length_a   1.000
_cell.length_b   1.000
_cell.length_c   1.000
_cell.angle_alpha   90.00
_cell.angle_beta   90.00
_cell.angle_gamma   90.00
#
_symmetry.space_group_name_H-M   'P 1'
#
loop_
_entity.id
_entity.type
_entity.pdbx_description
1 polymer ?
#
loop_
_entity_poly.entity_id
_entity_poly.type
_entity_poly.pdbx_seq_one_letter_code
_entity_poly.pdbx_strand_id
1 'polypeptide(L)'
;MQYQIFIQSQKDNFIASVVGMPNVIVEANTEEEVISKAKSALEAQLATGKFVTIEVNPQEILHQETTQMKYAGIFANDPTFDDFMDKLATIRKESNATIDE
;
A
#
# COMPACT_ATOMS: atom_id res chain seq x y z
N MET A 1 -21.92 -15.84 -1.34
CA MET A 1 -20.58 -15.32 -0.99
C MET A 1 -19.97 -14.71 -2.23
N GLN A 2 -19.24 -13.60 -2.11
CA GLN A 2 -18.58 -12.95 -3.23
C GLN A 2 -17.07 -13.08 -3.03
N TYR A 3 -16.37 -13.46 -4.10
CA TYR A 3 -14.92 -13.56 -4.12
C TYR A 3 -14.38 -12.63 -5.20
N GLN A 4 -13.30 -11.93 -4.89
CA GLN A 4 -12.54 -11.18 -5.87
C GLN A 4 -11.56 -12.13 -6.56
N ILE A 5 -11.59 -12.13 -7.89
CA ILE A 5 -10.63 -12.83 -8.72
C ILE A 5 -9.76 -11.80 -9.42
N PHE A 6 -8.47 -12.07 -9.48
CA PHE A 6 -7.50 -11.29 -10.22
C PHE A 6 -7.21 -12.01 -11.53
N ILE A 7 -7.43 -11.33 -12.65
CA ILE A 7 -7.23 -11.88 -13.99
C ILE A 7 -6.04 -11.16 -14.61
N GLN A 8 -5.10 -11.94 -15.15
CA GLN A 8 -3.96 -11.46 -15.91
C GLN A 8 -4.03 -12.01 -17.33
N SER A 9 -3.87 -11.14 -18.32
CA SER A 9 -3.58 -11.57 -19.69
C SER A 9 -2.08 -11.86 -19.84
N GLN A 10 -1.76 -13.06 -20.27
CA GLN A 10 -0.45 -13.45 -20.79
C GLN A 10 -0.49 -13.46 -22.33
N LYS A 11 0.66 -13.71 -22.97
CA LYS A 11 0.83 -13.60 -24.43
C LYS A 11 -0.24 -14.35 -25.22
N ASP A 12 -0.59 -15.56 -24.79
CA ASP A 12 -1.50 -16.46 -25.52
C ASP A 12 -2.67 -16.98 -24.66
N ASN A 13 -2.70 -16.67 -23.36
CA ASN A 13 -3.70 -17.17 -22.41
C ASN A 13 -4.03 -16.14 -21.33
N PHE A 14 -5.06 -16.45 -20.54
CA PHE A 14 -5.46 -15.72 -19.35
C PHE A 14 -5.25 -16.59 -18.13
N ILE A 15 -4.74 -15.98 -17.06
CA ILE A 15 -4.55 -16.61 -15.76
C ILE A 15 -5.47 -15.92 -14.77
N ALA A 16 -6.28 -16.68 -14.04
CA ALA A 16 -7.07 -16.15 -12.94
C ALA A 16 -6.62 -16.74 -11.60
N SER A 17 -6.48 -15.87 -10.60
CA SER A 17 -6.16 -16.23 -9.21
C SER A 17 -7.22 -15.67 -8.28
N VAL A 18 -7.69 -16.46 -7.32
CA VAL A 18 -8.63 -15.98 -6.29
C VAL A 18 -7.88 -15.20 -5.22
N VAL A 19 -8.32 -13.98 -4.92
CA VAL A 19 -7.69 -13.14 -3.89
C VAL A 19 -7.86 -13.79 -2.52
N GLY A 20 -6.74 -13.96 -1.80
CA GLY A 20 -6.71 -14.63 -0.50
C GLY A 20 -6.66 -16.17 -0.57
N MET A 21 -6.64 -16.76 -1.77
CA MET A 21 -6.49 -18.20 -1.97
C MET A 21 -5.39 -18.50 -3.00
N PRO A 22 -4.12 -18.53 -2.57
CA PRO A 22 -2.99 -18.76 -3.50
C PRO A 22 -3.03 -20.13 -4.19
N ASN A 23 -3.84 -21.06 -3.68
CA ASN A 23 -3.97 -22.41 -4.23
C ASN A 23 -5.00 -22.51 -5.37
N VAL A 24 -5.82 -21.48 -5.60
CA VAL A 24 -6.83 -21.47 -6.68
C VAL A 24 -6.32 -20.59 -7.82
N ILE A 25 -5.57 -21.21 -8.72
CA ILE A 25 -5.04 -20.59 -9.94
C ILE A 25 -5.49 -21.44 -11.13
N VAL A 26 -6.01 -20.78 -12.16
CA VAL A 26 -6.49 -21.44 -13.39
C VAL A 26 -6.04 -20.68 -14.62
N GLU A 27 -5.81 -21.42 -15.69
CA GLU A 27 -5.42 -20.88 -17.00
C GLU A 27 -6.44 -21.27 -18.08
N ALA A 28 -6.74 -20.33 -18.97
CA ALA A 28 -7.63 -20.55 -20.11
C ALA A 28 -7.29 -19.62 -21.27
N ASN A 29 -7.79 -19.90 -22.47
CA ASN A 29 -7.45 -19.09 -23.65
C ASN A 29 -8.34 -17.86 -23.83
N THR A 30 -9.47 -17.79 -23.10
CA THR A 30 -10.39 -16.65 -23.12
C THR A 30 -10.73 -16.20 -21.71
N GLU A 31 -11.13 -14.93 -21.59
CA GLU A 31 -11.53 -14.34 -20.31
C GLU A 31 -12.77 -15.04 -19.72
N GLU A 32 -13.78 -15.33 -20.53
CA GLU A 32 -14.99 -16.03 -20.06
C GLU A 32 -14.68 -17.46 -19.59
N GLU A 33 -13.79 -18.16 -20.29
CA GLU A 33 -13.39 -19.52 -19.93
C GLU A 33 -12.58 -19.53 -18.63
N VAL A 34 -11.69 -18.54 -18.43
CA VAL A 34 -10.89 -18.45 -17.21
C VAL A 34 -11.76 -18.15 -15.99
N ILE A 35 -12.77 -17.29 -16.13
CA ILE A 35 -13.72 -16.97 -15.07
C ILE A 35 -14.56 -18.21 -14.70
N SER A 36 -15.06 -18.93 -15.71
CA SER A 36 -15.84 -20.16 -15.49
C SER A 36 -15.02 -21.23 -14.77
N LYS A 37 -13.78 -21.46 -15.22
CA LYS A 37 -12.84 -22.39 -14.56
C LYS A 37 -12.50 -21.95 -13.14
N ALA A 38 -12.27 -20.64 -12.92
CA ALA A 38 -11.95 -20.11 -11.59
C ALA A 38 -13.11 -20.34 -10.63
N LYS A 39 -14.35 -20.13 -11.09
CA LYS A 39 -15.55 -20.41 -10.31
C LYS A 39 -15.65 -21.89 -9.93
N SER A 40 -15.49 -22.80 -10.88
CA SER A 40 -15.56 -24.25 -10.59
C SER A 40 -14.45 -24.71 -9.65
N ALA A 41 -13.22 -24.21 -9.82
CA ALA A 41 -12.11 -24.52 -8.94
C ALA A 41 -12.36 -24.02 -7.51
N LEU A 42 -12.88 -22.79 -7.38
CA LEU A 42 -13.29 -22.23 -6.09
C LEU A 42 -14.39 -23.06 -5.42
N GLU A 43 -15.45 -23.43 -6.15
CA GLU A 43 -16.54 -24.25 -5.61
C GLU A 43 -16.04 -25.62 -5.14
N ALA A 44 -15.15 -26.27 -5.89
CA ALA A 44 -14.55 -27.54 -5.49
C ALA A 44 -13.68 -27.42 -4.23
N GLN A 45 -12.91 -26.33 -4.11
CA GLN A 45 -12.08 -26.08 -2.95
C GLN A 45 -12.90 -25.75 -1.70
N LEU A 46 -14.03 -25.03 -1.86
CA LEU A 46 -14.96 -24.72 -0.78
C LEU A 46 -15.83 -25.92 -0.38
N ALA A 47 -16.06 -26.88 -1.28
CA ALA A 47 -16.79 -28.10 -0.96
C ALA A 47 -15.96 -29.05 -0.06
N THR A 48 -14.63 -28.99 -0.18
CA THR A 48 -13.71 -29.85 0.58
C THR A 48 -13.06 -29.12 1.76
N GLY A 49 -12.93 -27.79 1.68
CA GLY A 49 -12.32 -26.94 2.69
C GLY A 49 -13.33 -26.29 3.63
N LYS A 50 -12.86 -25.89 4.81
CA LYS A 50 -13.62 -25.07 5.76
C LYS A 50 -12.75 -23.87 6.15
N PHE A 51 -13.34 -22.68 6.19
CA PHE A 51 -12.69 -21.54 6.80
C PHE A 51 -12.67 -21.70 8.32
N VAL A 52 -11.48 -21.59 8.89
CA VAL A 52 -11.27 -21.56 10.33
C VAL A 52 -10.60 -20.23 10.64
N THR A 53 -11.29 -19.40 11.42
CA THR A 53 -10.71 -18.18 11.96
C THR A 53 -9.92 -18.54 13.20
N ILE A 54 -8.63 -18.25 13.22
CA ILE A 54 -7.78 -18.37 14.39
C ILE A 54 -7.47 -16.95 14.84
N GLU A 55 -7.94 -16.59 16.03
CA GLU A 55 -7.57 -15.32 16.64
C GLU A 55 -6.13 -15.44 17.15
N VAL A 56 -5.21 -14.80 16.43
CA VAL A 56 -3.84 -14.60 16.90
C VAL A 56 -3.86 -13.26 17.60
N ASN A 57 -3.53 -13.26 18.89
CA ASN A 57 -3.44 -12.03 19.66
C ASN A 57 -2.41 -11.13 18.95
N PRO A 58 -2.81 -9.98 18.40
CA PRO A 58 -1.84 -9.08 17.81
C PRO A 58 -0.87 -8.75 18.94
N GLN A 59 0.43 -9.03 18.73
CA GLN A 59 1.40 -8.36 19.58
C GLN A 59 1.08 -6.89 19.44
N GLU A 60 0.73 -6.23 20.55
CA GLU A 60 0.64 -4.79 20.57
C GLU A 60 1.99 -4.32 20.05
N ILE A 61 2.02 -3.94 18.77
CA ILE A 61 3.09 -3.14 18.23
C ILE A 61 2.87 -1.83 18.98
N LEU A 62 3.43 -1.74 20.18
CA LEU A 62 3.67 -0.48 20.87
C LEU A 62 4.32 0.35 19.78
N HIS A 63 3.56 1.30 19.24
CA HIS A 63 4.11 2.30 18.36
C HIS A 63 5.08 3.02 19.28
N GLN A 64 6.35 2.55 19.28
CA GLN A 64 7.42 3.21 20.00
C GLN A 64 7.30 4.65 19.56
N GLU A 65 6.97 5.54 20.51
CA GLU A 65 6.67 6.94 20.24
C GLU A 65 7.70 7.42 19.23
N THR A 66 7.25 7.64 17.99
CA THR A 66 8.18 7.93 16.93
C THR A 66 8.83 9.24 17.31
N THR A 67 10.15 9.22 17.54
CA THR A 67 10.95 10.36 18.02
C THR A 67 10.73 11.63 17.17
N GLN A 68 10.14 11.48 15.99
CA GLN A 68 9.72 12.51 15.06
C GLN A 68 8.60 13.42 15.60
N MET A 69 7.65 12.92 16.40
CA MET A 69 6.59 13.77 16.98
C MET A 69 7.11 14.72 18.07
N LYS A 70 8.28 14.44 18.65
CA LYS A 70 8.88 15.24 19.73
C LYS A 70 9.15 16.70 19.33
N TYR A 71 9.36 16.97 18.05
CA TYR A 71 9.76 18.30 17.56
C TYR A 71 8.68 18.99 16.73
N ALA A 72 7.50 18.37 16.56
CA ALA A 72 6.40 18.98 15.85
C ALA A 72 5.94 20.26 16.57
N GLY A 73 5.97 21.40 15.88
CA GLY A 73 5.55 22.69 16.44
C GLY A 73 6.52 23.31 17.44
N ILE A 74 7.79 22.89 17.49
CA ILE A 74 8.80 23.42 18.44
C ILE A 74 8.98 24.95 18.38
N PHE A 75 8.68 25.57 17.23
CA PHE A 75 8.77 27.02 17.02
C PHE A 75 7.42 27.76 17.09
N ALA A 76 6.30 27.08 17.41
CA ALA A 76 4.96 27.65 17.32
C ALA A 76 4.76 28.90 18.20
N ASN A 77 5.50 29.01 19.30
CA ASN A 77 5.43 30.12 20.24
C ASN A 77 6.74 30.92 20.32
N ASP A 78 7.68 30.72 19.39
CA ASP A 78 8.93 31.47 19.39
C ASP A 78 8.70 32.86 18.76
N PRO A 79 8.81 33.96 19.54
CA PRO A 79 8.55 35.31 19.05
C PRO A 79 9.62 35.82 18.08
N THR A 80 10.74 35.10 17.92
CA THR A 80 11.86 35.46 17.04
C THR A 80 11.85 34.70 15.71
N PHE A 81 10.93 33.73 15.56
CA PHE A 81 10.89 32.86 14.39
C PHE A 81 10.67 33.62 13.08
N ASP A 82 9.80 34.63 13.08
CA ASP A 82 9.51 35.43 11.89
C ASP A 82 10.73 36.25 11.44
N ASP A 83 11.44 36.91 12.39
CA ASP A 83 12.68 37.65 12.10
C ASP A 83 13.79 36.73 11.58
N PHE A 84 13.87 35.49 12.09
CA PHE A 84 14.79 34.49 11.58
C PHE A 84 14.48 34.09 10.13
N MET A 85 13.20 33.89 9.79
CA MET A 85 12.77 33.56 8.43
C MET A 85 13.05 34.69 7.44
N ASP A 86 12.84 35.95 7.84
CA ASP A 86 13.13 37.13 7.03
C ASP A 86 14.64 37.28 6.71
N LYS A 87 15.50 37.02 7.71
CA LYS A 87 16.96 37.00 7.49
C LYS A 87 17.38 35.87 6.54
N LEU A 88 16.82 34.67 6.71
CA LEU A 88 17.07 33.54 5.81
C LEU A 88 16.65 33.85 4.37
N ALA A 89 15.49 34.49 4.18
CA ALA A 89 15.03 34.90 2.85
C ALA A 89 15.99 35.88 2.17
N THR A 90 16.53 36.83 2.94
CA THR A 90 17.54 37.79 2.47
C THR A 90 18.81 37.07 2.02
N ILE A 91 19.37 36.20 2.87
CA ILE A 91 20.59 35.43 2.56
C ILE A 91 20.39 34.56 1.32
N ARG A 92 19.21 33.92 1.18
CA ARG A 92 18.89 33.11 0.00
C ARG A 92 18.79 33.95 -1.27
N LYS A 93 18.21 35.14 -1.18
CA LYS A 93 18.10 36.07 -2.30
C LYS A 93 19.47 36.57 -2.75
N GLU A 94 20.35 36.89 -1.80
CA GLU A 94 21.73 37.30 -2.08
C GLU A 94 22.55 36.17 -2.71
N SER A 95 22.46 34.96 -2.15
CA SER A 95 23.14 33.77 -2.70
C SER A 95 22.65 33.38 -4.10
N ASN A 96 21.37 33.62 -4.40
CA ASN A 96 20.82 33.39 -5.74
C ASN A 96 21.12 34.53 -6.72
N ALA A 97 21.55 35.70 -6.24
CA ALA A 97 21.89 36.86 -7.04
C ALA A 97 23.38 36.93 -7.38
N THR A 98 24.24 36.28 -6.59
CA THR A 98 25.61 35.97 -6.98
C THR A 98 25.59 34.90 -8.06
N ILE A 99 25.54 35.34 -9.32
CA ILE A 99 25.91 34.51 -10.46
C ILE A 99 27.42 34.28 -10.32
N ASP A 100 27.85 33.02 -10.25
CA ASP A 100 29.26 32.63 -10.28
C ASP A 100 29.98 33.37 -11.45
N GLU A 101 31.01 34.15 -11.13
CA GLU A 101 32.05 34.56 -12.10
C GLU A 101 32.98 33.38 -12.41
#